data_AF-A0A926BLX7-F1
#
_entry.id   AF-A0A926BLX7-F1
#
_cell.length_a   1.000
_cell.length_b   1.000
_cell.length_c   1.000
_cell.angle_alpha   90.00
_cell.angle_beta   90.00
_cell.angle_gamma   90.00
#
_symmetry.space_group_name_H-M   'P 1'
#
loop_
_entity.id
_entity.type
_entity.pdbx_description
1 polymer ?
#
loop_
_entity_poly.entity_id
_entity_poly.type
_entity_poly.pdbx_seq_one_letter_code
_entity_poly.pdbx_strand_id
1 'polypeptide(L)'
;MYATPPDNNLLPVPPTPLAGDTPAERYAAYLDYAFSPETHHTRYGFAVALLLVGVGIGTGAAWLAQAWHPSAWAGVVIGSLLSGRALVLMHQMVRRAQLYAQRKQIARKGELVTGYVVQCASALLKPGAEPTLSCRVLFSFQSEVGGDTRYMRHLANTVAELKNKLPRGDMDRQYVAALASETATNINRRYLLPLSLTDGSAVYLADLSVSRAHLPGGYLHTDALACLAESGATGGIEMLPEWLLDRVPLPTAPLAESLPPPQGAMDDAPLGLG
;
A
#
# COMPACT_ATOMS: atom_id res chain seq x y z
N MET A 1 20.34 -0.87 19.25
CA MET A 1 19.78 -2.02 18.50
C MET A 1 19.08 -1.47 17.26
N TYR A 2 19.72 -1.53 16.10
CA TYR A 2 19.05 -1.25 14.83
C TYR A 2 18.23 -2.49 14.49
N ALA A 3 16.90 -2.35 14.40
CA ALA A 3 16.06 -3.41 13.87
C ALA A 3 16.54 -3.69 12.44
N THR A 4 16.94 -4.94 12.16
CA THR A 4 17.12 -5.40 10.79
C THR A 4 15.85 -5.03 10.01
N PRO A 5 15.96 -4.29 8.90
CA PRO A 5 14.79 -3.97 8.09
C PRO A 5 14.07 -5.27 7.75
N PRO A 6 12.72 -5.32 7.82
CA PRO A 6 11.99 -6.50 7.43
C PRO A 6 12.48 -6.93 6.04
N ASP A 7 12.78 -8.21 5.91
CA ASP A 7 13.37 -8.79 4.71
C ASP A 7 12.40 -8.61 3.53
N ASN A 8 12.48 -7.46 2.87
CA ASN A 8 11.65 -7.08 1.72
C ASN A 8 11.90 -8.01 0.51
N ASN A 9 12.89 -8.91 0.62
CA ASN A 9 13.24 -9.94 -0.36
C ASN A 9 12.24 -11.10 -0.45
N LEU A 10 11.17 -11.14 0.35
CA LEU A 10 10.13 -12.16 0.23
C LEU A 10 9.03 -11.81 -0.77
N LEU A 11 9.06 -10.61 -1.37
CA LEU A 11 8.21 -10.38 -2.52
C LEU A 11 8.74 -11.26 -3.67
N PRO A 12 7.90 -12.14 -4.21
CA PRO A 12 8.36 -13.03 -5.25
C PRO A 12 8.81 -12.15 -6.44
N VAL A 13 9.85 -12.58 -7.16
CA VAL A 13 10.39 -11.80 -8.31
C VAL A 13 9.33 -11.77 -9.41
N PRO A 14 8.83 -10.60 -9.85
CA PRO A 14 7.82 -10.53 -10.89
C PRO A 14 8.33 -11.09 -12.22
N PRO A 15 7.44 -11.53 -13.12
CA PRO A 15 7.83 -11.97 -14.44
C PRO A 15 8.63 -10.88 -15.16
N THR A 16 9.65 -11.30 -15.92
CA THR A 16 10.48 -10.38 -16.71
C THR A 16 9.58 -9.58 -17.66
N PRO A 17 9.62 -8.24 -17.62
CA PRO A 17 8.78 -7.42 -18.50
C PRO A 17 9.16 -7.66 -19.96
N LEU A 18 8.15 -7.77 -20.83
CA LEU A 18 8.37 -7.91 -22.27
C LEU A 18 8.72 -6.56 -22.88
N ALA A 19 9.51 -6.59 -23.96
CA ALA A 19 9.86 -5.38 -24.68
C ALA A 19 8.60 -4.75 -25.29
N GLY A 20 8.18 -3.60 -24.76
CA GLY A 20 7.00 -2.86 -25.23
C GLY A 20 5.88 -2.74 -24.19
N ASP A 21 5.95 -3.47 -23.07
CA ASP A 21 4.91 -3.41 -22.04
C ASP A 21 4.82 -1.99 -21.44
N THR A 22 3.60 -1.48 -21.40
CA THR A 22 3.28 -0.24 -20.69
C THR A 22 3.49 -0.42 -19.18
N PRO A 23 3.80 0.64 -18.41
CA PRO A 23 3.86 0.55 -16.93
C PRO A 23 2.59 -0.04 -16.31
N ALA A 24 1.43 0.24 -16.91
CA ALA A 24 0.13 -0.28 -16.51
C ALA A 24 0.03 -1.81 -16.66
N GLU A 25 0.45 -2.35 -17.80
CA GLU A 25 0.49 -3.81 -18.06
C GLU A 25 1.47 -4.51 -17.12
N ARG A 26 2.67 -3.95 -16.95
CA ARG A 26 3.67 -4.49 -16.02
C ARG A 26 3.15 -4.52 -14.58
N TYR A 27 2.43 -3.47 -14.16
CA TYR A 27 1.80 -3.44 -12.85
C TYR A 27 0.65 -4.45 -12.73
N ALA A 28 -0.18 -4.61 -13.76
CA ALA A 28 -1.22 -5.63 -13.78
C ALA A 28 -0.65 -7.06 -13.68
N ALA A 29 0.46 -7.34 -14.38
CA ALA A 29 1.18 -8.62 -14.29
C ALA A 29 1.78 -8.85 -12.89
N TYR A 30 2.36 -7.81 -12.29
CA TYR A 30 2.81 -7.85 -10.90
C TYR A 30 1.67 -8.17 -9.93
N LEU A 31 0.51 -7.54 -10.10
CA LEU A 31 -0.67 -7.80 -9.27
C LEU A 31 -1.13 -9.27 -9.42
N ASP A 32 -1.22 -9.78 -10.65
CA ASP A 32 -1.58 -11.18 -10.92
C ASP A 32 -0.63 -12.18 -10.25
N TYR A 33 0.66 -11.85 -10.22
CA TYR A 33 1.67 -12.67 -9.58
C TYR A 33 1.66 -12.57 -8.06
N ALA A 34 1.60 -11.35 -7.50
CA ALA A 34 1.57 -11.11 -6.06
C ALA A 34 0.30 -11.67 -5.38
N PHE A 35 -0.80 -11.78 -6.13
CA PHE A 35 -2.09 -12.29 -5.67
C PHE A 35 -2.53 -13.53 -6.46
N SER A 36 -1.59 -14.46 -6.71
CA SER A 36 -1.87 -15.64 -7.51
C SER A 36 -3.10 -16.42 -6.97
N PRO A 37 -4.01 -16.88 -7.85
CA PRO A 37 -5.21 -17.61 -7.44
C PRO A 37 -4.87 -18.83 -6.58
N GLU A 38 -3.77 -19.52 -6.87
CA GLU A 38 -3.33 -20.72 -6.16
C GLU A 38 -3.04 -20.45 -4.67
N THR A 39 -2.33 -19.35 -4.38
CA THR A 39 -2.05 -18.97 -2.98
C THR A 39 -3.33 -18.52 -2.26
N HIS A 40 -4.29 -17.96 -2.98
CA HIS A 40 -5.59 -17.60 -2.42
C HIS A 40 -6.44 -18.84 -2.13
N HIS A 41 -6.51 -19.81 -3.05
CA HIS A 41 -7.29 -21.04 -2.90
C HIS A 41 -6.79 -21.91 -1.74
N THR A 42 -5.47 -22.06 -1.60
CA THR A 42 -4.87 -22.84 -0.49
C THR A 42 -5.18 -22.22 0.87
N ARG A 43 -5.03 -20.90 1.00
CA ARG A 43 -5.35 -20.17 2.25
C ARG A 43 -6.85 -20.20 2.57
N TYR A 44 -7.70 -20.03 1.55
CA TYR A 44 -9.15 -20.10 1.73
C TYR A 44 -9.59 -21.52 2.14
N GLY A 45 -9.06 -22.55 1.48
CA GLY A 45 -9.29 -23.95 1.83
C GLY A 45 -8.88 -24.26 3.27
N PHE A 46 -7.73 -23.75 3.73
CA PHE A 46 -7.31 -23.87 5.13
C PHE A 46 -8.29 -23.19 6.10
N ALA A 47 -8.77 -21.98 5.79
CA ALA A 47 -9.75 -21.29 6.62
C ALA A 47 -11.09 -22.05 6.67
N VAL A 48 -11.54 -22.62 5.55
CA VAL A 48 -12.74 -23.48 5.49
C VAL A 48 -12.54 -24.74 6.34
N ALA A 49 -11.40 -25.42 6.20
CA ALA A 49 -11.09 -26.60 7.00
C ALA A 49 -11.08 -26.26 8.50
N LEU A 50 -10.46 -25.15 8.90
CA LEU A 50 -10.43 -24.67 10.29
C LEU A 50 -11.85 -24.40 10.83
N LEU A 51 -12.72 -23.81 10.01
CA LEU A 51 -14.11 -23.56 10.36
C LEU A 51 -14.86 -24.88 10.59
N LEU A 52 -14.74 -25.84 9.67
CA LEU A 52 -15.40 -27.14 9.76
C LEU A 52 -14.92 -27.93 11.00
N VAL A 53 -13.61 -27.92 11.26
CA VAL A 53 -13.04 -28.54 12.47
C VAL A 53 -13.57 -27.86 13.74
N GLY A 54 -13.60 -26.52 13.77
CA GLY A 54 -14.14 -25.76 14.89
C GLY A 54 -15.60 -26.09 15.18
N VAL A 55 -16.44 -26.12 14.14
CA VAL A 55 -17.86 -26.50 14.24
C VAL A 55 -18.01 -27.94 14.71
N GLY A 56 -17.24 -28.89 14.13
CA GLY A 56 -17.30 -30.31 14.49
C GLY A 56 -16.89 -30.58 15.94
N ILE A 57 -15.81 -29.94 16.42
CA ILE A 57 -15.40 -30.02 17.84
C ILE A 57 -16.48 -29.42 18.73
N GLY A 58 -17.02 -28.25 18.36
CA GLY A 58 -18.03 -27.56 19.17
C GLY A 58 -19.32 -28.37 19.31
N THR A 59 -19.84 -28.91 18.21
CA THR A 59 -21.07 -29.72 18.22
C THR A 59 -20.89 -31.07 18.90
N GLY A 60 -19.78 -31.76 18.64
CA GLY A 60 -19.46 -33.04 19.28
C GLY A 60 -19.27 -32.89 20.80
N ALA A 61 -18.59 -31.84 21.23
CA ALA A 61 -18.37 -31.54 22.64
C ALA A 61 -19.69 -31.15 23.36
N ALA A 62 -20.55 -30.36 22.71
CA ALA A 62 -21.86 -30.03 23.26
C ALA A 62 -22.72 -31.27 23.47
N TRP A 63 -22.71 -32.20 22.50
CA TRP A 63 -23.43 -33.46 22.60
C TRP A 63 -22.89 -34.32 23.76
N LEU A 64 -21.57 -34.46 23.90
CA LEU A 64 -20.94 -35.20 25.02
C LEU A 64 -21.21 -34.56 26.39
N ALA A 65 -21.24 -33.22 26.45
CA ALA A 65 -21.48 -32.47 27.68
C ALA A 65 -22.91 -32.66 28.20
N GLN A 66 -23.89 -32.71 27.30
CA GLN A 66 -25.28 -33.02 27.67
C GLN A 66 -25.43 -34.45 28.12
N ALA A 67 -24.67 -35.35 27.51
CA ALA A 67 -24.86 -36.76 27.71
C ALA A 67 -24.21 -37.24 29.03
N TRP A 68 -22.91 -37.00 29.23
CA TRP A 68 -22.14 -37.78 30.24
C TRP A 68 -21.06 -37.00 31.02
N HIS A 69 -20.42 -35.96 30.46
CA HIS A 69 -19.22 -35.36 31.09
C HIS A 69 -19.21 -33.82 31.13
N PRO A 70 -19.25 -33.19 32.32
CA PRO A 70 -19.22 -31.73 32.47
C PRO A 70 -17.96 -31.06 31.89
N SER A 71 -16.82 -31.77 31.88
CA SER A 71 -15.57 -31.25 31.31
C SER A 71 -15.62 -31.07 29.78
N ALA A 72 -16.57 -31.71 29.09
CA ALA A 72 -16.72 -31.57 27.64
C ALA A 72 -17.14 -30.14 27.22
N TRP A 73 -17.66 -29.31 28.13
CA TRP A 73 -17.92 -27.88 27.84
C TRP A 73 -16.68 -27.11 27.37
N ALA A 74 -15.47 -27.53 27.78
CA ALA A 74 -14.22 -26.93 27.28
C ALA A 74 -14.08 -27.07 25.75
N GLY A 75 -14.54 -28.19 25.17
CA GLY A 75 -14.52 -28.41 23.72
C GLY A 75 -15.44 -27.45 22.97
N VAL A 76 -16.57 -27.06 23.56
CA VAL A 76 -17.48 -26.05 22.98
C VAL A 76 -16.75 -24.71 22.84
N VAL A 77 -16.07 -24.27 23.90
CA VAL A 77 -15.30 -23.00 23.89
C VAL A 77 -14.20 -23.04 22.83
N ILE A 78 -13.43 -24.14 22.77
CA ILE A 78 -12.37 -24.31 21.76
C ILE A 78 -12.97 -24.28 20.35
N GLY A 79 -14.06 -25.01 20.10
CA GLY A 79 -14.75 -25.03 18.82
C GLY A 79 -15.25 -23.65 18.39
N SER A 80 -15.83 -22.88 19.31
CA SER A 80 -16.26 -21.49 19.06
C SER A 80 -15.10 -20.56 18.74
N LEU A 81 -13.98 -20.65 19.47
CA LEU A 81 -12.79 -19.83 19.21
C LEU A 81 -12.18 -20.13 17.83
N LEU A 82 -12.06 -21.41 17.45
CA LEU A 82 -11.57 -21.82 16.14
C LEU A 82 -12.49 -21.32 15.02
N SER A 83 -13.81 -21.46 15.18
CA SER A 83 -14.79 -21.01 14.21
C SER A 83 -14.75 -19.48 14.04
N GLY A 84 -14.71 -18.74 15.15
CA GLY A 84 -14.56 -17.28 15.14
C GLY A 84 -13.28 -16.82 14.44
N ARG A 85 -12.15 -17.49 14.71
CA ARG A 85 -10.87 -17.20 14.04
C ARG A 85 -10.93 -17.45 12.54
N ALA A 86 -11.56 -18.55 12.12
CA ALA A 86 -11.75 -18.88 10.71
C ALA A 86 -12.60 -17.83 9.96
N LEU A 87 -13.70 -17.38 10.57
CA LEU A 87 -14.54 -16.32 10.00
C LEU A 87 -13.78 -15.00 9.81
N VAL A 88 -12.95 -14.60 10.80
CA VAL A 88 -12.09 -13.41 10.68
C VAL A 88 -11.10 -13.55 9.52
N LEU A 89 -10.49 -14.73 9.35
CA LEU A 89 -9.58 -15.00 8.24
C LEU A 89 -10.29 -14.91 6.88
N MET A 90 -11.47 -15.52 6.76
CA MET A 90 -12.27 -15.46 5.54
C MET A 90 -12.65 -14.02 5.19
N HIS A 91 -13.10 -13.23 6.17
CA HIS A 91 -13.45 -11.82 5.96
C HIS A 91 -12.25 -10.98 5.48
N GLN A 92 -11.07 -11.22 6.06
CA GLN A 92 -9.83 -10.58 5.61
C GLN A 92 -9.46 -10.98 4.18
N MET A 93 -9.67 -12.24 3.79
CA MET A 93 -9.42 -12.70 2.41
C MET A 93 -10.39 -12.06 1.41
N VAL A 94 -11.68 -12.00 1.74
CA VAL A 94 -12.69 -11.34 0.89
C VAL A 94 -12.34 -9.86 0.70
N ARG A 95 -11.98 -9.15 1.76
CA ARG A 95 -11.53 -7.75 1.67
C ARG A 95 -10.28 -7.60 0.81
N ARG A 96 -9.29 -8.48 0.96
CA ARG A 96 -8.08 -8.47 0.11
C ARG A 96 -8.41 -8.75 -1.35
N ALA A 97 -9.31 -9.68 -1.63
CA ALA A 97 -9.76 -9.99 -2.99
C ALA A 97 -10.49 -8.79 -3.64
N GLN A 98 -11.32 -8.08 -2.87
CA GLN A 98 -11.97 -6.84 -3.33
C GLN A 98 -10.95 -5.74 -3.64
N LEU A 99 -9.99 -5.49 -2.74
CA LEU A 99 -8.92 -4.51 -2.97
C LEU A 99 -8.07 -4.89 -4.18
N TYR A 100 -7.77 -6.18 -4.36
CA TYR A 100 -7.07 -6.69 -5.52
C TYR A 100 -7.84 -6.44 -6.82
N ALA A 101 -9.13 -6.78 -6.86
CA ALA A 101 -9.97 -6.54 -8.03
C ALA A 101 -10.03 -5.05 -8.39
N GLN A 102 -10.13 -4.17 -7.40
CA GLN A 102 -10.10 -2.73 -7.58
C GLN A 102 -8.76 -2.24 -8.15
N ARG A 103 -7.64 -2.65 -7.55
CA ARG A 103 -6.29 -2.31 -8.04
C ARG A 103 -6.05 -2.80 -9.45
N LYS A 104 -6.52 -4.01 -9.78
CA LYS A 104 -6.43 -4.58 -11.12
C LYS A 104 -7.28 -3.79 -12.13
N GLN A 105 -8.45 -3.30 -11.72
CA GLN A 105 -9.25 -2.41 -12.56
C GLN A 105 -8.52 -1.09 -12.83
N ILE A 106 -7.95 -0.46 -11.79
CA ILE A 106 -7.15 0.76 -11.94
C ILE A 106 -5.93 0.49 -12.83
N ALA A 107 -5.26 -0.64 -12.68
CA ALA A 107 -4.12 -1.02 -13.51
C ALA A 107 -4.48 -1.16 -14.99
N ARG A 108 -5.69 -1.66 -15.30
CA ARG A 108 -6.13 -1.89 -16.69
C ARG A 108 -6.65 -0.62 -17.39
N LYS A 109 -7.27 0.28 -16.64
CA LYS A 109 -7.93 1.48 -17.18
C LYS A 109 -7.19 2.78 -16.86
N GLY A 110 -6.18 2.70 -16.01
CA GLY A 110 -5.47 3.85 -15.48
C GLY A 110 -4.47 4.40 -16.48
N GLU A 111 -4.42 5.72 -16.56
CA GLU A 111 -3.40 6.46 -17.27
C GLU A 111 -2.25 6.79 -16.30
N LEU A 112 -1.02 6.76 -16.80
CA LEU A 112 0.15 7.13 -16.02
C LEU A 112 0.13 8.64 -15.76
N VAL A 113 0.11 9.02 -14.48
CA VAL A 113 0.12 10.42 -14.04
C VAL A 113 1.19 10.62 -12.97
N THR A 114 1.68 11.85 -12.84
CA THR A 114 2.56 12.25 -11.73
C THR A 114 1.70 12.84 -10.61
N GLY A 115 1.69 12.18 -9.45
CA GLY A 115 1.04 12.64 -8.23
C GLY A 115 1.99 13.48 -7.38
N TYR A 116 1.64 14.74 -7.12
CA TYR A 116 2.40 15.65 -6.28
C TYR A 116 1.86 15.62 -4.85
N VAL A 117 2.72 15.31 -3.89
CA VAL A 117 2.36 15.12 -2.49
C VAL A 117 1.95 16.45 -1.85
N VAL A 118 0.72 16.52 -1.37
CA VAL A 118 0.19 17.65 -0.59
C VAL A 118 0.41 17.41 0.90
N GLN A 119 0.05 16.21 1.36
CA GLN A 119 0.16 15.81 2.76
C GLN A 119 0.45 14.32 2.84
N CYS A 120 1.31 13.92 3.76
CA CYS A 120 1.56 12.52 4.04
C CYS A 120 1.65 12.29 5.55
N ALA A 121 1.43 11.05 5.99
CA ALA A 121 1.75 10.67 7.35
C ALA A 121 3.25 10.89 7.61
N SER A 122 3.63 11.52 8.73
CA SER A 122 5.04 11.78 9.07
C SER A 122 5.88 10.51 9.17
N ALA A 123 5.24 9.37 9.44
CA ALA A 123 5.85 8.06 9.38
C ALA A 123 6.44 7.77 8.00
N LEU A 124 5.82 8.19 6.88
CA LEU A 124 6.34 7.96 5.52
C LEU A 124 7.69 8.65 5.27
N LEU A 125 8.02 9.73 6.01
CA LEU A 125 9.25 10.50 5.82
C LEU A 125 10.49 9.87 6.48
N LYS A 126 10.31 8.75 7.20
CA LYS A 126 11.38 8.03 7.88
C LYS A 126 11.26 6.53 7.60
N PRO A 127 12.34 5.75 7.67
CA PRO A 127 12.26 4.29 7.63
C PRO A 127 11.31 3.76 8.72
N GLY A 128 10.52 2.73 8.41
CA GLY A 128 9.55 2.16 9.34
C GLY A 128 8.96 0.84 8.87
N ALA A 129 8.30 0.12 9.79
CA ALA A 129 7.73 -1.21 9.55
C ALA A 129 6.28 -1.20 9.05
N GLU A 130 5.59 -0.06 9.14
CA GLU A 130 4.19 0.06 8.70
C GLU A 130 4.11 -0.11 7.17
N PRO A 131 3.39 -1.12 6.66
CA PRO A 131 3.50 -1.52 5.26
C PRO A 131 2.85 -0.51 4.30
N THR A 132 1.79 0.15 4.76
CA THR A 132 0.96 1.03 3.93
C THR A 132 0.46 2.20 4.76
N LEU A 133 0.61 3.42 4.22
CA LEU A 133 0.23 4.67 4.86
C LEU A 133 -0.55 5.55 3.88
N SER A 134 -1.36 6.47 4.41
CA SER A 134 -2.11 7.40 3.58
C SER A 134 -1.28 8.63 3.20
N CYS A 135 -1.48 9.06 1.97
CA CYS A 135 -0.93 10.28 1.40
C CYS A 135 -2.05 10.97 0.61
N ARG A 136 -2.00 12.28 0.52
CA ARG A 136 -2.89 13.06 -0.35
C ARG A 136 -2.07 13.68 -1.45
N VAL A 137 -2.50 13.50 -2.69
CA VAL A 137 -1.74 13.93 -3.88
C VAL A 137 -2.61 14.78 -4.80
N LEU A 138 -1.95 15.67 -5.54
CA LEU A 138 -2.52 16.38 -6.69
C LEU A 138 -2.03 15.78 -7.99
N PHE A 139 -2.90 15.68 -8.98
CA PHE A 139 -2.51 15.29 -10.33
C PHE A 139 -3.47 15.89 -11.36
N SER A 140 -3.07 15.88 -12.62
CA SER A 140 -3.91 16.25 -13.76
C SER A 140 -3.72 15.25 -14.90
N PHE A 141 -4.78 15.05 -15.68
CA PHE A 141 -4.73 14.31 -16.95
C PHE A 141 -4.28 15.20 -18.12
N GLN A 142 -4.28 16.53 -17.94
CA GLN A 142 -3.79 17.46 -18.95
C GLN A 142 -2.25 17.43 -18.91
N SER A 143 -1.62 16.93 -19.98
CA SER A 143 -0.16 16.73 -20.03
C SER A 143 0.63 18.02 -19.82
N GLU A 144 0.12 19.15 -20.32
CA GLU A 144 0.72 20.48 -20.15
C GLU A 144 0.77 20.89 -18.66
N VAL A 145 -0.32 20.63 -17.92
CA VAL A 145 -0.46 20.99 -16.52
C VAL A 145 0.26 19.99 -15.61
N GLY A 146 0.06 18.69 -15.84
CA GLY A 146 0.70 17.63 -15.07
C GLY A 146 2.22 17.57 -15.25
N GLY A 147 2.71 18.02 -16.42
CA GLY A 147 4.13 18.14 -16.75
C GLY A 147 4.80 19.39 -16.18
N ASP A 148 4.06 20.44 -15.84
CA ASP A 148 4.62 21.62 -15.18
C ASP A 148 4.82 21.37 -13.68
N THR A 149 6.00 20.82 -13.37
CA THR A 149 6.43 20.52 -12.01
C THR A 149 6.43 21.74 -11.09
N ARG A 150 6.72 22.95 -11.59
CA ARG A 150 6.75 24.15 -10.73
C ARG A 150 5.34 24.56 -10.35
N TYR A 151 4.44 24.56 -11.33
CA TYR A 151 3.03 24.85 -11.11
C TYR A 151 2.38 23.87 -10.14
N MET A 152 2.55 22.57 -10.37
CA MET A 152 1.93 21.54 -9.53
C MET A 152 2.46 21.53 -8.10
N ARG A 153 3.77 21.80 -7.90
CA ARG A 153 4.35 21.99 -6.55
C ARG A 153 3.82 23.23 -5.84
N HIS A 154 3.71 24.35 -6.58
CA HIS A 154 3.14 25.57 -6.03
C HIS A 154 1.69 25.35 -5.56
N LEU A 155 0.90 24.64 -6.38
CA LEU A 155 -0.47 24.29 -6.04
C LEU A 155 -0.54 23.33 -4.85
N ALA A 156 0.32 22.29 -4.81
CA ALA A 156 0.40 21.36 -3.68
C ALA A 156 0.73 22.06 -2.36
N ASN A 157 1.70 22.97 -2.37
CA ASN A 157 2.05 23.79 -1.21
C ASN A 157 0.89 24.71 -0.80
N THR A 158 0.21 25.34 -1.77
CA THR A 158 -0.95 26.20 -1.50
C THR A 158 -2.08 25.41 -0.82
N VAL A 159 -2.41 24.21 -1.32
CA VAL A 159 -3.41 23.33 -0.71
C VAL A 159 -2.97 22.85 0.68
N ALA A 160 -1.69 22.52 0.85
CA ALA A 160 -1.14 22.11 2.14
C ALA A 160 -1.21 23.24 3.18
N GLU A 161 -0.92 24.48 2.78
CA GLU A 161 -0.99 25.66 3.63
C GLU A 161 -2.41 26.03 4.07
N LEU A 162 -3.43 25.67 3.27
CA LEU A 162 -4.83 25.85 3.63
C LEU A 162 -5.30 24.87 4.73
N LYS A 163 -4.53 23.80 5.01
CA LYS A 163 -4.83 22.89 6.11
C LYS A 163 -4.90 23.67 7.42
N ASN A 164 -5.97 23.48 8.17
CA ASN A 164 -6.24 24.16 9.44
C ASN A 164 -6.39 25.70 9.35
N LYS A 165 -6.50 26.27 8.14
CA LYS A 165 -6.83 27.69 7.95
C LYS A 165 -8.24 27.80 7.37
N LEU A 166 -9.10 28.62 7.97
CA LEU A 166 -10.40 28.96 7.36
C LEU A 166 -10.33 30.38 6.78
N PRO A 167 -9.97 30.52 5.48
CA PRO A 167 -9.99 31.83 4.82
C PRO A 167 -11.42 32.38 4.81
N ARG A 168 -11.60 33.65 5.19
CA ARG A 168 -12.90 34.33 5.14
C ARG A 168 -13.08 34.99 3.77
N GLY A 169 -14.27 34.87 3.18
CA GLY A 169 -14.66 35.57 1.95
C GLY A 169 -14.38 34.84 0.63
N ASP A 170 -13.65 33.72 0.64
CA ASP A 170 -13.37 32.91 -0.55
C ASP A 170 -13.94 31.49 -0.35
N MET A 171 -15.09 31.21 -0.99
CA MET A 171 -15.79 29.93 -0.86
C MET A 171 -14.99 28.75 -1.42
N ASP A 172 -14.23 28.98 -2.48
CA ASP A 172 -13.44 27.93 -3.13
C ASP A 172 -12.26 27.53 -2.26
N ARG A 173 -11.57 28.51 -1.66
CA ARG A 173 -10.52 28.21 -0.67
C ARG A 173 -11.07 27.59 0.61
N GLN A 174 -12.28 27.97 1.06
CA GLN A 174 -12.93 27.30 2.19
C GLN A 174 -13.23 25.83 1.88
N TYR A 175 -13.73 25.54 0.68
CA TYR A 175 -13.96 24.17 0.22
C TYR A 175 -12.66 23.36 0.23
N VAL A 176 -11.58 23.89 -0.35
CA VAL A 176 -10.28 23.21 -0.40
C VAL A 176 -9.67 23.06 1.00
N ALA A 177 -9.82 24.05 1.87
CA ALA A 177 -9.37 23.94 3.27
C ALA A 177 -10.12 22.83 4.03
N ALA A 178 -11.44 22.70 3.81
CA ALA A 178 -12.24 21.63 4.40
C ALA A 178 -11.77 20.25 3.91
N LEU A 179 -11.54 20.09 2.60
CA LEU A 179 -10.96 18.87 2.04
C LEU A 179 -9.58 18.58 2.63
N ALA A 180 -8.69 19.58 2.65
CA ALA A 180 -7.32 19.46 3.16
C ALA A 180 -7.25 19.10 4.65
N SER A 181 -8.29 19.43 5.42
CA SER A 181 -8.37 19.18 6.87
C SER A 181 -9.06 17.85 7.22
N GLU A 182 -9.68 17.16 6.25
CA GLU A 182 -10.30 15.85 6.47
C GLU A 182 -9.26 14.81 6.91
N THR A 183 -9.41 14.29 8.14
CA THR A 183 -8.52 13.28 8.72
C THR A 183 -8.83 11.87 8.27
N ALA A 184 -10.08 11.61 7.88
CA ALA A 184 -10.51 10.31 7.37
C ALA A 184 -10.01 10.14 5.94
N THR A 185 -9.03 9.27 5.73
CA THR A 185 -8.60 8.88 4.38
C THR A 185 -9.64 7.93 3.80
N ASN A 186 -10.35 8.39 2.77
CA ASN A 186 -11.23 7.54 1.98
C ASN A 186 -10.44 7.06 0.76
N ILE A 187 -9.92 5.83 0.83
CA ILE A 187 -9.13 5.22 -0.25
C ILE A 187 -9.90 5.34 -1.58
N ASN A 188 -9.22 5.83 -2.63
CA ASN A 188 -9.76 6.04 -3.97
C ASN A 188 -10.79 7.18 -4.10
N ARG A 189 -10.94 8.05 -3.10
CA ARG A 189 -11.75 9.26 -3.24
C ARG A 189 -10.95 10.36 -3.95
N ARG A 190 -11.61 11.03 -4.89
CA ARG A 190 -11.04 12.13 -5.67
C ARG A 190 -11.96 13.33 -5.65
N TYR A 191 -11.36 14.50 -5.69
CA TYR A 191 -12.04 15.78 -5.69
C TYR A 191 -11.47 16.63 -6.81
N LEU A 192 -12.34 17.18 -7.65
CA LEU A 192 -11.94 18.21 -8.59
C LEU A 192 -11.71 19.51 -7.82
N LEU A 193 -10.54 20.12 -7.96
CA LEU A 193 -10.28 21.42 -7.37
C LEU A 193 -11.06 22.52 -8.11
N PRO A 194 -11.46 23.59 -7.42
CA PRO A 194 -12.08 24.74 -8.07
C PRO A 194 -11.21 25.32 -9.19
N LEU A 195 -11.84 25.66 -10.31
CA LEU A 195 -11.16 26.23 -11.49
C LEU A 195 -10.49 27.58 -11.18
N SER A 196 -11.04 28.32 -10.22
CA SER A 196 -10.48 29.59 -9.72
C SER A 196 -9.13 29.42 -9.01
N LEU A 197 -8.85 28.23 -8.44
CA LEU A 197 -7.58 27.92 -7.78
C LEU A 197 -6.55 27.33 -8.75
N THR A 198 -6.99 26.88 -9.91
CA THR A 198 -6.22 26.06 -10.87
C THR A 198 -6.09 26.74 -12.24
N ASP A 199 -6.33 28.05 -12.30
CA ASP A 199 -6.26 28.86 -13.53
C ASP A 199 -7.07 28.26 -14.70
N GLY A 200 -8.20 27.62 -14.39
CA GLY A 200 -9.07 26.94 -15.36
C GLY A 200 -8.70 25.50 -15.69
N SER A 201 -7.65 24.94 -15.08
CA SER A 201 -7.15 23.58 -15.35
C SER A 201 -7.87 22.51 -14.52
N ALA A 202 -8.01 21.31 -15.09
CA ALA A 202 -8.62 20.18 -14.38
C ALA A 202 -7.56 19.50 -13.49
N VAL A 203 -7.50 19.89 -12.21
CA VAL A 203 -6.61 19.29 -11.21
C VAL A 203 -7.42 18.55 -10.16
N TYR A 204 -7.00 17.32 -9.85
CA TYR A 204 -7.66 16.45 -8.89
C TYR A 204 -6.82 16.33 -7.62
N LEU A 205 -7.50 16.43 -6.47
CA LEU A 205 -6.99 16.06 -5.16
C LEU A 205 -7.49 14.67 -4.81
N ALA A 206 -6.59 13.74 -4.50
CA ALA A 206 -6.96 12.36 -4.21
C ALA A 206 -6.22 11.79 -3.00
N ASP A 207 -6.93 10.91 -2.29
CA ASP A 207 -6.36 10.10 -1.22
C ASP A 207 -5.69 8.86 -1.83
N LEU A 208 -4.38 8.78 -1.66
CA LEU A 208 -3.49 7.73 -2.18
C LEU A 208 -3.01 6.82 -1.04
N SER A 209 -3.09 5.52 -1.26
CA SER A 209 -2.49 4.52 -0.38
C SER A 209 -1.05 4.25 -0.83
N VAL A 210 -0.08 4.63 -0.01
CA VAL A 210 1.36 4.52 -0.32
C VAL A 210 1.93 3.32 0.43
N SER A 211 2.37 2.30 -0.32
CA SER A 211 3.10 1.17 0.26
C SER A 211 4.60 1.49 0.34
N ARG A 212 5.23 1.23 1.49
CA ARG A 212 6.69 1.40 1.63
C ARG A 212 7.48 0.51 0.70
N ALA A 213 6.98 -0.70 0.42
CA ALA A 213 7.63 -1.64 -0.50
C ALA A 213 7.70 -1.13 -1.95
N HIS A 214 6.93 -0.10 -2.27
CA HIS A 214 6.92 0.54 -3.59
C HIS A 214 7.84 1.78 -3.65
N LEU A 215 8.31 2.28 -2.51
CA LEU A 215 9.22 3.43 -2.41
C LEU A 215 10.67 2.94 -2.34
N PRO A 216 11.63 3.62 -3.00
CA PRO A 216 13.04 3.27 -2.88
C PRO A 216 13.52 3.59 -1.47
N GLY A 217 14.27 2.66 -0.88
CA GLY A 217 14.68 2.75 0.52
C GLY A 217 13.56 2.60 1.55
N GLY A 218 12.30 2.38 1.14
CA GLY A 218 11.17 2.16 2.05
C GLY A 218 10.61 3.41 2.73
N TYR A 219 10.95 4.61 2.25
CA TYR A 219 10.43 5.89 2.75
C TYR A 219 10.31 6.93 1.63
N LEU A 220 9.51 7.97 1.87
CA LEU A 220 9.21 9.02 0.91
C LEU A 220 10.36 10.04 0.93
N HIS A 221 11.08 10.14 -0.18
CA HIS A 221 12.24 11.03 -0.36
C HIS A 221 11.99 12.13 -1.40
N THR A 222 10.99 11.95 -2.26
CA THR A 222 10.53 12.92 -3.26
C THR A 222 9.10 13.37 -2.96
N ASP A 223 8.72 14.52 -3.51
CA ASP A 223 7.36 15.06 -3.46
C ASP A 223 6.51 14.68 -4.69
N ALA A 224 7.06 13.88 -5.60
CA ALA A 224 6.41 13.42 -6.82
C ALA A 224 6.44 11.89 -6.87
N LEU A 225 5.28 11.29 -7.10
CA LEU A 225 5.04 9.85 -7.16
C LEU A 225 4.44 9.49 -8.51
N ALA A 226 4.91 8.41 -9.12
CA ALA A 226 4.24 7.86 -10.29
C ALA A 226 2.99 7.09 -9.86
N CYS A 227 1.87 7.39 -10.51
CA CYS A 227 0.58 6.80 -10.19
C CYS A 227 -0.14 6.35 -11.47
N LEU A 228 -1.02 5.37 -11.33
CA LEU A 228 -2.06 5.09 -12.31
C LEU A 228 -3.37 5.68 -11.80
N ALA A 229 -4.01 6.50 -12.62
CA ALA A 229 -5.32 7.08 -12.31
C ALA A 229 -6.32 6.74 -13.40
N GLU A 230 -7.48 6.18 -13.03
CA GLU A 230 -8.57 5.93 -13.98
C GLU A 230 -9.22 7.26 -14.38
N SER A 231 -9.43 7.51 -15.67
CA SER A 231 -9.98 8.79 -16.13
C SER A 231 -11.40 9.06 -15.59
N GLY A 232 -11.78 10.33 -15.45
CA GLY A 232 -13.09 10.77 -14.95
C GLY A 232 -13.11 11.26 -13.50
N ALA A 233 -14.28 11.57 -12.94
CA ALA A 233 -14.39 12.16 -11.60
C ALA A 233 -14.31 11.14 -10.45
N THR A 234 -14.71 9.88 -10.68
CA THR A 234 -14.93 8.87 -9.63
C THR A 234 -14.00 7.66 -9.67
N GLY A 235 -13.08 7.61 -10.63
CA GLY A 235 -12.10 6.53 -10.75
C GLY A 235 -11.11 6.46 -9.59
N GLY A 236 -10.37 5.37 -9.51
CA GLY A 236 -9.34 5.16 -8.50
C GLY A 236 -7.99 5.80 -8.85
N ILE A 237 -7.09 5.83 -7.87
CA ILE A 237 -5.67 6.14 -8.07
C ILE A 237 -4.83 5.16 -7.27
N GLU A 238 -3.79 4.61 -7.88
CA GLU A 238 -2.88 3.67 -7.24
C GLU A 238 -1.43 4.06 -7.54
N MET A 239 -0.56 3.95 -6.54
CA MET A 239 0.85 4.26 -6.69
C MET A 239 1.57 3.14 -7.43
N LEU A 240 2.37 3.49 -8.43
CA LEU A 240 3.26 2.56 -9.09
C LEU A 240 4.54 2.37 -8.29
N PRO A 241 5.04 1.13 -8.14
CA PRO A 241 6.38 0.91 -7.63
C PRO A 241 7.44 1.52 -8.54
N GLU A 242 8.45 2.17 -7.95
CA GLU A 242 9.50 2.84 -8.74
C GLU A 242 10.31 1.87 -9.60
N TRP A 243 10.59 0.67 -9.07
CA TRP A 243 11.26 -0.42 -9.78
C TRP A 243 10.45 -0.98 -10.97
N LEU A 244 9.18 -0.59 -11.11
CA LEU A 244 8.35 -0.90 -12.27
C LEU A 244 8.44 0.15 -13.37
N LEU A 245 8.88 1.37 -13.04
CA LEU A 245 9.06 2.46 -13.99
C LEU A 245 10.38 2.29 -14.74
N ASP A 246 11.43 2.00 -13.98
CA ASP A 246 12.76 1.75 -14.51
C ASP A 246 12.72 0.56 -15.47
N ARG A 247 13.29 0.75 -16.66
CA ARG A 247 13.65 -0.38 -17.53
C ARG A 247 14.88 -1.13 -17.01
N VAL A 248 15.45 -0.67 -15.89
CA VAL A 248 16.56 -1.32 -15.24
C VAL A 248 16.02 -2.63 -14.68
N PRO A 249 16.52 -3.79 -15.13
CA PRO A 249 16.14 -5.07 -14.54
C PRO A 249 16.26 -4.95 -13.03
N LEU A 250 15.23 -5.40 -12.30
CA LEU A 250 15.28 -5.49 -10.84
C LEU A 250 16.68 -5.96 -10.45
N PRO A 251 17.38 -5.26 -9.52
CA PRO A 251 18.60 -5.79 -8.96
C PRO A 251 18.20 -7.16 -8.46
N THR A 252 18.65 -8.19 -9.17
CA THR A 252 18.45 -9.57 -8.77
C THR A 252 19.13 -9.58 -7.42
N ALA A 253 18.34 -9.67 -6.34
CA ALA A 253 18.88 -9.60 -4.98
C ALA A 253 20.15 -10.46 -4.99
N PRO A 254 21.34 -9.89 -4.71
CA PRO A 254 22.59 -10.63 -4.88
C PRO A 254 22.39 -11.91 -4.10
N LEU A 255 22.34 -13.01 -4.85
CA LEU A 255 22.09 -14.37 -4.41
C LEU A 255 23.09 -14.61 -3.30
N ALA A 256 22.67 -14.39 -2.04
CA ALA A 256 23.51 -14.22 -0.87
C ALA A 256 24.97 -14.50 -1.19
N GLU A 257 25.67 -13.50 -1.76
CA GLU A 257 27.05 -13.68 -2.13
C GLU A 257 27.73 -13.90 -0.78
N SER A 258 28.07 -15.16 -0.55
CA SER A 258 28.47 -15.68 0.75
C SER A 258 29.47 -14.70 1.32
N LEU A 259 29.09 -14.03 2.42
CA LEU A 259 30.01 -13.22 3.21
C LEU A 259 31.32 -14.01 3.28
N PRO A 260 32.43 -13.49 2.72
CA PRO A 260 33.70 -14.18 2.87
C PRO A 260 33.88 -14.42 4.37
N PRO A 261 34.30 -15.63 4.77
CA PRO A 261 34.46 -15.96 6.17
C PRO A 261 35.32 -14.88 6.82
N PRO A 262 35.03 -14.49 8.09
CA PRO A 262 35.76 -13.44 8.77
C PRO A 262 37.25 -13.77 8.70
N GLN A 263 37.99 -13.04 7.86
CA GLN A 263 39.44 -13.15 7.82
C GLN A 263 39.93 -12.65 9.18
N GLY A 264 40.78 -13.48 9.79
CA GLY A 264 41.04 -13.48 11.21
C GLY A 264 41.46 -12.13 11.76
N ALA A 265 41.08 -11.92 13.02
CA ALA A 265 41.72 -10.97 13.90
C ALA A 265 43.22 -11.26 13.96
N MET A 266 44.03 -10.42 13.32
CA MET A 266 45.48 -10.37 13.48
C MET A 266 45.93 -8.95 13.16
N ASP A 267 46.05 -8.11 14.18
CA ASP A 267 47.35 -7.76 14.75
C ASP A 267 47.22 -6.61 15.76
N ASP A 268 47.72 -6.90 16.96
CA ASP A 268 48.01 -5.94 18.02
C ASP A 268 49.02 -4.91 17.52
N ALA A 269 48.61 -3.64 17.41
CA ALA A 269 49.53 -2.52 17.29
C ALA A 269 49.56 -1.74 18.62
N PRO A 270 50.73 -1.60 19.28
CA PRO A 270 50.83 -0.91 20.55
C PRO A 270 50.67 0.60 20.38
N LEU A 271 49.84 1.19 21.23
CA LEU A 271 49.72 2.63 21.43
C LEU A 271 51.07 3.20 21.92
N GLY A 272 51.73 3.95 21.03
CA GLY A 272 52.88 4.77 21.39
C GLY A 272 52.44 6.06 22.07
N LEU A 273 52.80 6.20 23.35
CA LEU A 273 52.90 7.46 24.07
C LEU A 273 54.16 8.21 23.62
N GLY A 274 54.00 9.49 23.28
CA GLY A 274 55.07 10.45 23.00
C GLY A 274 54.49 11.84 22.82
#